data_AF-F7PUV5-F1
#
_entry.id   AF-F7PUV5-F1
#
_cell.length_a   1.000
_cell.length_b   1.000
_cell.length_c   1.000
_cell.angle_alpha   90.00
_cell.angle_beta   90.00
_cell.angle_gamma   90.00
#
_symmetry.space_group_name_H-M   'P 1'
#
loop_
_entity.id
_entity.type
_entity.pdbx_description
1 polymer ?
#
loop_
_entity_poly.entity_id
_entity_poly.type
_entity_poly.pdbx_seq_one_letter_code
_entity_poly.pdbx_strand_id
1 'polypeptide(L)'
;MKLETLKKHKPTEEWKERMNGLEDAFLDEIFTEENIHETEKILDHFINSLIKLGEDPKQDDIKKSVNDVLKQLEITNERYGSFIDSMESEELLNFIELAASIAGLDYDQETVDEWAEQI
;
A
#
# COMPACT_ATOMS: atom_id res chain seq x y z
N MET A 1 -9.03 -7.99 -13.05
CA MET A 1 -8.69 -8.43 -11.68
C MET A 1 -9.81 -8.02 -10.73
N LYS A 2 -10.00 -8.65 -9.57
CA LYS A 2 -10.98 -8.23 -8.53
C LYS A 2 -10.24 -7.85 -7.25
N LEU A 3 -10.80 -6.97 -6.43
CA LEU A 3 -10.22 -6.55 -5.14
C LEU A 3 -9.89 -7.74 -4.22
N GLU A 4 -10.78 -8.73 -4.15
CA GLU A 4 -10.56 -9.97 -3.37
C GLU A 4 -9.37 -10.81 -3.86
N THR A 5 -9.04 -10.70 -5.14
CA THR A 5 -7.86 -11.35 -5.71
C THR A 5 -6.61 -10.54 -5.40
N LEU A 6 -6.68 -9.21 -5.57
CA LEU A 6 -5.56 -8.30 -5.27
C LEU A 6 -5.16 -8.36 -3.79
N LYS A 7 -6.12 -8.49 -2.87
CA LYS A 7 -5.88 -8.66 -1.43
C LYS A 7 -4.94 -9.81 -1.08
N LYS A 8 -4.87 -10.84 -1.93
CA LYS A 8 -4.01 -12.02 -1.75
C LYS A 8 -2.62 -11.86 -2.35
N HIS A 9 -2.33 -10.72 -2.98
CA HIS A 9 -1.08 -10.42 -3.67
C HIS A 9 -0.61 -9.04 -3.21
N LYS A 10 -0.15 -8.96 -1.95
CA LYS A 10 0.34 -7.73 -1.35
C LYS A 10 1.84 -7.58 -1.63
N PRO A 11 2.36 -6.35 -1.79
CA PRO A 11 3.79 -6.11 -1.97
C PRO A 11 4.63 -6.66 -0.80
N THR A 12 4.03 -6.77 0.38
CA THR A 12 4.67 -7.34 1.59
C THR A 12 5.08 -8.81 1.46
N GLU A 13 4.60 -9.55 0.46
CA GLU A 13 5.08 -10.91 0.18
C GLU A 13 6.55 -10.87 -0.24
N GLU A 14 6.93 -9.96 -1.13
CA GLU A 14 8.31 -9.76 -1.56
C GLU A 14 9.17 -9.22 -0.41
N TRP A 15 8.62 -8.37 0.45
CA TRP A 15 9.33 -7.86 1.63
C TRP A 15 9.69 -8.97 2.62
N LYS A 16 8.79 -9.94 2.81
CA LYS A 16 9.06 -11.12 3.64
C LYS A 16 10.14 -12.00 3.02
N GLU A 17 10.19 -12.12 1.70
CA GLU A 17 11.28 -12.82 1.02
C GLU A 17 12.61 -12.09 1.20
N ARG A 18 12.63 -10.75 1.05
CA ARG A 18 13.81 -9.90 1.32
C ARG A 18 14.29 -10.02 2.78
N MET A 19 13.37 -10.00 3.75
CA MET A 19 13.66 -10.21 5.18
C MET A 19 14.24 -11.61 5.48
N ASN A 20 13.86 -12.65 4.74
CA ASN A 20 14.32 -14.02 4.96
C ASN A 20 15.49 -14.43 4.04
N GLY A 21 15.99 -13.51 3.20
CA GLY A 21 16.79 -13.79 2.01
C GLY A 21 18.18 -13.14 1.98
N LEU A 22 19.14 -13.82 2.61
CA LEU A 22 20.55 -14.10 2.26
C LEU A 22 21.51 -13.09 1.56
N GLU A 23 21.11 -11.93 1.04
CA GLU A 23 22.01 -11.08 0.23
C GLU A 23 22.50 -9.79 0.89
N ASP A 24 21.86 -9.30 1.96
CA ASP A 24 22.39 -8.13 2.67
C ASP A 24 21.95 -8.11 4.14
N ALA A 25 22.91 -8.28 5.07
CA ALA A 25 22.65 -8.24 6.51
C ALA A 25 22.11 -6.87 7.00
N PHE A 26 22.12 -5.84 6.13
CA PHE A 26 21.52 -4.55 6.39
C PHE A 26 19.99 -4.56 6.24
N LEU A 27 19.42 -5.49 5.46
CA LEU A 27 17.97 -5.61 5.24
C LEU A 27 17.24 -6.27 6.41
N ASP A 28 17.95 -7.12 7.17
CA ASP A 28 17.46 -7.72 8.43
C ASP A 28 17.14 -6.64 9.51
N GLU A 29 17.69 -5.43 9.36
CA GLU A 29 17.40 -4.29 10.25
C GLU A 29 16.31 -3.35 9.71
N ILE A 30 15.95 -3.44 8.42
CA ILE A 30 14.97 -2.56 7.76
C ILE A 30 13.57 -3.18 7.85
N PHE A 31 13.44 -4.46 7.52
CA PHE A 31 12.18 -5.18 7.64
C PHE A 31 12.11 -6.00 8.92
N THR A 32 11.01 -5.85 9.64
CA THR A 32 10.71 -6.63 10.83
C THR A 32 9.35 -7.31 10.66
N GLU A 33 9.13 -8.41 11.37
CA GLU A 33 7.80 -9.02 11.38
C GLU A 33 6.70 -8.02 11.80
N GLU A 34 7.03 -7.08 12.69
CA GLU A 34 6.11 -6.08 13.20
C GLU A 34 5.72 -5.04 12.15
N ASN A 35 6.71 -4.41 11.48
CA ASN A 35 6.42 -3.39 10.47
C ASN A 35 5.72 -3.97 9.23
N ILE A 36 6.13 -5.17 8.78
CA ILE A 36 5.47 -5.89 7.70
C ILE A 36 4.02 -6.20 8.07
N HIS A 37 3.77 -6.73 9.26
CA HIS A 37 2.41 -7.09 9.70
C HIS A 37 1.51 -5.87 9.86
N GLU A 38 2.05 -4.74 10.32
CA GLU A 38 1.29 -3.49 10.40
C GLU A 38 0.92 -2.98 9.00
N THR A 39 1.87 -2.97 8.05
CA THR A 39 1.59 -2.63 6.65
C THR A 39 0.55 -3.57 6.05
N GLU A 40 0.63 -4.88 6.29
CA GLU A 40 -0.36 -5.84 5.79
C GLU A 40 -1.78 -5.54 6.28
N LYS A 41 -1.93 -5.13 7.54
CA LYS A 41 -3.22 -4.73 8.10
C LYS A 41 -3.76 -3.46 7.47
N ILE A 42 -2.88 -2.49 7.20
CA ILE A 42 -3.24 -1.23 6.54
C ILE A 42 -3.75 -1.51 5.13
N LEU A 43 -3.03 -2.33 4.35
CA LEU A 43 -3.44 -2.74 3.01
C LEU A 43 -4.73 -3.57 3.02
N ASP A 44 -4.89 -4.49 3.98
CA ASP A 44 -6.14 -5.24 4.14
C ASP A 44 -7.31 -4.32 4.49
N HIS A 45 -7.09 -3.34 5.37
CA HIS A 45 -8.11 -2.35 5.73
C HIS A 45 -8.53 -1.54 4.52
N PHE A 46 -7.57 -1.04 3.75
CA PHE A 46 -7.82 -0.30 2.51
C PHE A 46 -8.66 -1.10 1.51
N ILE A 47 -8.25 -2.32 1.18
CA ILE A 47 -9.00 -3.18 0.24
C ILE A 47 -10.40 -3.47 0.77
N ASN A 48 -10.53 -3.78 2.07
CA ASN A 48 -11.84 -4.00 2.68
C ASN A 48 -12.72 -2.75 2.65
N SER A 49 -12.15 -1.56 2.79
CA SER A 49 -12.88 -0.30 2.66
C SER A 49 -13.41 -0.11 1.25
N LEU A 50 -12.58 -0.36 0.22
CA LEU A 50 -13.02 -0.33 -1.18
C LEU A 50 -14.13 -1.34 -1.47
N ILE A 51 -14.01 -2.59 -0.97
CA ILE A 51 -15.05 -3.62 -1.13
C ILE A 51 -16.37 -3.18 -0.48
N LYS A 52 -16.30 -2.53 0.68
CA LYS A 52 -17.50 -2.05 1.41
C LYS A 52 -18.23 -0.91 0.71
N LEU A 53 -17.56 -0.16 -0.16
CA LEU A 53 -18.22 0.89 -0.94
C LEU A 53 -19.24 0.30 -1.94
N GLY A 54 -19.08 -0.96 -2.34
CA GLY A 54 -20.03 -1.69 -3.18
C GLY A 54 -19.78 -1.49 -4.68
N GLU A 55 -20.83 -1.67 -5.48
CA GLU A 55 -20.79 -1.46 -6.93
C GLU A 55 -20.96 0.02 -7.27
N ASP A 56 -20.16 0.51 -8.22
CA ASP A 56 -20.17 1.91 -8.71
C ASP A 56 -20.06 2.98 -7.59
N PRO A 57 -18.98 2.93 -6.78
CA PRO A 57 -18.79 3.89 -5.71
C PRO A 57 -18.46 5.29 -6.25
N LYS A 58 -18.76 6.32 -5.45
CA LYS A 58 -18.40 7.69 -5.84
C LYS A 58 -16.89 7.87 -5.84
N GLN A 59 -16.40 8.62 -6.80
CA GLN A 59 -14.97 8.96 -6.93
C GLN A 59 -14.38 9.50 -5.63
N ASP A 60 -15.09 10.40 -4.96
CA ASP A 60 -14.65 10.99 -3.68
C ASP A 60 -14.51 9.96 -2.55
N ASP A 61 -15.36 8.93 -2.52
CA ASP A 61 -15.29 7.88 -1.49
C ASP A 61 -14.06 6.97 -1.73
N ILE A 62 -13.72 6.71 -3.00
CA ILE A 62 -12.51 5.99 -3.36
C ILE A 62 -11.27 6.83 -3.04
N LYS A 63 -11.24 8.11 -3.47
CA LYS A 63 -10.13 9.04 -3.17
C LYS A 63 -9.88 9.17 -1.68
N LYS A 64 -10.95 9.25 -0.88
CA LYS A 64 -10.84 9.26 0.57
C LYS A 64 -10.17 7.98 1.10
N SER A 65 -10.55 6.83 0.58
CA SER A 65 -9.93 5.55 0.97
C SER A 65 -8.44 5.50 0.60
N VAL A 66 -8.06 6.09 -0.55
CA VAL A 66 -6.65 6.23 -0.97
C VAL A 66 -5.88 7.16 -0.02
N ASN A 67 -6.39 8.35 0.26
CA ASN A 67 -5.74 9.28 1.18
C ASN A 67 -5.61 8.72 2.60
N ASP A 68 -6.62 7.99 3.07
CA ASP A 68 -6.60 7.34 4.39
C ASP A 68 -5.52 6.25 4.47
N VAL A 69 -5.27 5.49 3.38
CA VAL A 69 -4.20 4.47 3.36
C VAL A 69 -2.81 5.11 3.26
N LEU A 70 -2.62 6.12 2.39
CA LEU A 70 -1.34 6.83 2.26
C LEU A 70 -0.91 7.44 3.60
N LYS A 71 -1.83 8.11 4.28
CA LYS A 71 -1.58 8.67 5.61
C LYS A 71 -1.25 7.61 6.66
N GLN A 72 -1.89 6.45 6.61
CA GLN A 72 -1.56 5.36 7.54
C GLN A 72 -0.17 4.79 7.26
N LEU A 73 0.23 4.70 5.99
CA LEU A 73 1.56 4.25 5.59
C LEU A 73 2.63 5.27 6.01
N GLU A 74 2.43 6.57 5.78
CA GLU A 74 3.32 7.65 6.27
C GLU A 74 3.56 7.54 7.78
N ILE A 75 2.49 7.48 8.58
CA ILE A 75 2.56 7.35 10.05
C ILE A 75 3.29 6.07 10.46
N THR A 76 3.07 4.97 9.73
CA THR A 76 3.73 3.69 10.01
C THR A 76 5.20 3.76 9.65
N ASN A 77 5.55 4.41 8.54
CA ASN A 77 6.92 4.63 8.11
C ASN A 77 7.71 5.42 9.15
N GLU A 78 7.16 6.55 9.62
CA GLU A 78 7.76 7.37 10.68
C GLU A 78 7.95 6.58 11.97
N ARG A 79 6.95 5.76 12.35
CA ARG A 79 7.00 4.95 13.59
C ARG A 79 8.13 3.93 13.56
N TYR A 80 8.36 3.28 12.42
CA TYR A 80 9.35 2.21 12.28
C TYR A 80 10.67 2.68 11.68
N GLY A 81 10.96 3.99 11.75
CA GLY A 81 12.29 4.52 11.43
C GLY A 81 12.59 4.63 9.94
N SER A 82 11.58 4.94 9.12
CA SER A 82 11.73 5.21 7.68
C SER A 82 12.20 3.99 6.88
N PHE A 83 11.49 2.87 7.01
CA PHE A 83 11.78 1.62 6.31
C PHE A 83 11.20 1.56 4.88
N ILE A 84 10.26 2.45 4.55
CA ILE A 84 9.74 2.62 3.19
C ILE A 84 10.66 3.63 2.50
N ASP A 85 11.42 3.16 1.53
CA ASP A 85 12.23 3.97 0.61
C ASP A 85 11.65 3.88 -0.80
N SER A 86 12.40 4.29 -1.81
CA SER A 86 12.00 4.44 -3.21
C SER A 86 11.38 3.16 -3.78
N MET A 87 11.92 1.99 -3.45
CA MET A 87 11.43 0.70 -3.95
C MET A 87 10.10 0.32 -3.30
N GLU A 88 10.02 0.37 -1.96
CA GLU A 88 8.82 0.05 -1.22
C GLU A 88 7.68 1.02 -1.53
N SER A 89 7.99 2.31 -1.69
CA SER A 89 7.04 3.36 -2.07
C SER A 89 6.45 3.05 -3.45
N GLU A 90 7.27 2.70 -4.45
CA GLU A 90 6.80 2.30 -5.79
C GLU A 90 5.91 1.04 -5.73
N GLU A 91 6.31 0.03 -4.95
CA GLU A 91 5.53 -1.21 -4.77
C GLU A 91 4.16 -0.95 -4.11
N LEU A 92 4.11 -0.05 -3.12
CA LEU A 92 2.87 0.37 -2.47
C LEU A 92 1.97 1.20 -3.38
N LEU A 93 2.54 2.17 -4.10
CA LEU A 93 1.81 3.02 -5.03
C LEU A 93 1.18 2.19 -6.15
N ASN A 94 1.95 1.28 -6.75
CA ASN A 94 1.44 0.34 -7.76
C ASN A 94 0.25 -0.48 -7.23
N PHE A 95 0.32 -0.95 -5.99
CA PHE A 95 -0.79 -1.67 -5.35
C PHE A 95 -2.02 -0.77 -5.14
N ILE A 96 -1.83 0.44 -4.64
CA ILE A 96 -2.89 1.42 -4.35
C ILE A 96 -3.58 1.87 -5.64
N GLU A 97 -2.80 2.22 -6.66
CA GLU A 97 -3.27 2.57 -8.01
C GLU A 97 -4.12 1.46 -8.61
N LEU A 98 -3.61 0.22 -8.60
CA LEU A 98 -4.33 -0.91 -9.13
C LEU A 98 -5.63 -1.16 -8.37
N ALA A 99 -5.63 -1.04 -7.05
CA ALA A 99 -6.84 -1.17 -6.23
C ALA A 99 -7.87 -0.06 -6.52
N ALA A 100 -7.41 1.20 -6.61
CA ALA A 100 -8.26 2.34 -6.92
C ALA A 100 -8.87 2.22 -8.33
N SER A 101 -8.07 1.81 -9.31
CA SER A 101 -8.51 1.55 -10.69
C SER A 101 -9.55 0.42 -10.74
N ILE A 102 -9.34 -0.69 -10.01
CA ILE A 102 -10.32 -1.78 -9.91
C ILE A 102 -11.63 -1.31 -9.24
N ALA A 103 -11.55 -0.39 -8.27
CA ALA A 103 -12.70 0.23 -7.63
C ALA A 103 -13.43 1.24 -8.55
N GLY A 104 -12.87 1.56 -9.71
CA GLY A 104 -13.45 2.46 -10.70
C GLY A 104 -13.03 3.92 -10.54
N LEU A 105 -11.93 4.21 -9.83
CA LEU A 105 -11.39 5.56 -9.76
C LEU A 105 -10.81 5.97 -11.11
N ASP A 106 -11.22 7.14 -11.59
CA ASP A 106 -10.56 7.86 -12.68
C ASP A 106 -9.58 8.86 -12.08
N TYR A 107 -8.32 8.76 -12.47
CA TYR A 107 -7.22 9.57 -11.97
C TYR A 107 -6.19 9.81 -13.09
N ASP A 108 -5.46 10.91 -12.97
CA ASP A 108 -4.42 11.31 -13.91
C ASP A 108 -3.03 11.23 -13.27
N GLN A 109 -2.00 11.55 -14.06
CA GLN A 109 -0.63 11.53 -13.60
C GLN A 109 -0.39 12.52 -12.45
N GLU A 110 -1.04 13.69 -12.46
CA GLU A 110 -0.93 14.68 -11.37
C GLU A 110 -1.40 14.08 -10.05
N THR A 111 -2.52 13.33 -10.07
CA THR A 111 -3.02 12.62 -8.90
C THR A 111 -2.03 11.55 -8.39
N VAL A 112 -1.37 10.81 -9.29
CA VAL A 112 -0.36 9.81 -8.90
C VAL A 112 0.87 10.48 -8.30
N ASP A 113 1.33 11.57 -8.90
CA ASP A 113 2.47 12.34 -8.41
C ASP A 113 2.18 12.89 -7.00
N GLU A 114 0.97 13.40 -6.74
CA GLU A 114 0.52 13.81 -5.40
C GLU A 114 0.51 12.67 -4.38
N TRP A 115 0.24 11.43 -4.79
CA TRP A 115 0.28 10.28 -3.90
C TRP A 115 1.71 9.90 -3.56
N ALA A 116 2.62 9.95 -4.53
CA ALA A 116 4.03 9.68 -4.34
C ALA A 116 4.70 10.67 -3.39
N GLU A 117 4.26 11.94 -3.36
CA GLU A 117 4.77 12.93 -2.40
C GLU A 117 4.33 12.67 -0.94
N GLN A 118 3.36 11.77 -0.71
CA GLN A 118 2.81 11.47 0.62
C GLN A 118 3.44 10.24 1.29
N ILE A 119 4.30 9.49 0.60
CA ILE A 119 4.81 8.20 1.10
C ILE A 119 6.30 7.97 0.84
#